data_AF-A0A699HNI1-F1
#
_entry.id   AF-A0A699HNI1-F1
#
_cell.length_a   1.000
_cell.length_b   1.000
_cell.length_c   1.000
_cell.angle_alpha   90.00
_cell.angle_beta   90.00
_cell.angle_gamma   90.00
#
_symmetry.space_group_name_H-M   'P 1'
#
loop_
_entity.id
_entity.type
_entity.pdbx_description
1 polymer ?
#
loop_
_entity_poly.entity_id
_entity_poly.type
_entity_poly.pdbx_seq_one_letter_code
_entity_poly.pdbx_strand_id
1 'polypeptide(L)'
;MKGMGKEMSKYLSDFQFGVRVLGGAEAVLHSVNKVLSEYHNDRSLAMLIVDFSNVFNLVDRSTLLHEVLDIIKVSGPGFGLELNIKKTKIFWPLCNGMKLHEDLFPVDIQRPSSGVKLLRGAVKRDINFISGLAMRRVANTIDLMSLLPQLHDSKSELLSLRSCMGIAKLFFGLR
;
A
#
# COMPACT_ATOMS: atom_id res chain seq x y z
N MET A 1 12.91 6.23 -9.02
CA MET A 1 12.51 6.09 -7.59
C MET A 1 13.51 6.71 -6.58
N LYS A 2 14.47 7.57 -6.98
CA LYS A 2 15.41 8.23 -6.03
C LYS A 2 14.83 9.47 -5.31
N GLY A 3 13.62 9.92 -5.65
CA GLY A 3 13.02 11.16 -5.11
C GLY A 3 12.26 11.00 -3.78
N MET A 4 11.48 9.92 -3.63
CA MET A 4 10.60 9.74 -2.46
C MET A 4 11.35 9.68 -1.12
N GLY A 5 12.56 9.12 -1.10
CA GLY A 5 13.36 9.02 0.15
C GLY A 5 13.81 10.37 0.71
N LYS A 6 14.07 11.37 -0.15
CA LYS A 6 14.48 12.72 0.29
C LYS A 6 13.32 13.54 0.84
N GLU A 7 12.11 13.35 0.30
CA GLU A 7 10.92 14.05 0.79
C GLU A 7 10.35 13.43 2.07
N MET A 8 10.36 12.10 2.20
CA MET A 8 9.97 11.45 3.45
C MET A 8 10.91 11.86 4.60
N SER A 9 12.19 12.11 4.29
CA SER A 9 13.15 12.64 5.25
C SER A 9 12.78 14.05 5.72
N LYS A 10 12.12 14.89 4.90
CA LYS A 10 11.61 16.21 5.31
C LYS A 10 10.33 16.12 6.15
N TYR A 11 9.48 15.13 5.89
CA TYR A 11 8.27 14.92 6.69
C TYR A 11 8.61 14.51 8.13
N LEU A 12 9.69 13.76 8.30
CA LEU A 12 10.16 13.26 9.60
C LEU A 12 11.37 14.03 10.15
N SER A 13 11.90 15.04 9.42
CA SER A 13 13.27 15.57 9.64
C SER A 13 13.48 16.23 10.97
N ASP A 14 12.46 16.94 11.46
CA ASP A 14 12.73 17.95 12.50
C ASP A 14 13.12 17.29 13.83
N PHE A 15 12.78 16.01 14.00
CA PHE A 15 13.10 15.21 15.19
C PHE A 15 13.55 13.76 14.92
N GLN A 16 13.66 13.31 13.66
CA GLN A 16 14.20 11.98 13.34
C GLN A 16 15.73 12.01 13.24
N PHE A 17 16.39 11.33 14.16
CA PHE A 17 17.86 11.13 14.15
C PHE A 17 18.27 9.66 13.92
N GLY A 18 17.29 8.76 13.78
CA GLY A 18 17.50 7.32 13.67
C GLY A 18 17.73 6.83 12.24
N VAL A 19 16.99 5.78 11.85
CA VAL A 19 17.15 5.04 10.59
C VAL A 19 17.26 5.99 9.39
N ARG A 20 18.30 5.77 8.57
CA ARG A 20 18.61 6.50 7.31
C ARG A 20 19.02 7.97 7.48
N VAL A 21 19.35 8.44 8.68
CA VAL A 21 19.92 9.77 8.90
C VAL A 21 21.44 9.66 9.00
N LEU A 22 22.16 10.26 8.04
CA LEU A 22 23.63 10.27 8.05
C LEU A 22 24.13 11.05 9.27
N GLY A 23 24.96 10.43 10.10
CA GLY A 23 25.51 11.05 11.31
C GLY A 23 24.49 11.31 12.43
N GLY A 24 23.24 10.83 12.31
CA GLY A 24 22.19 11.13 13.29
C GLY A 24 22.51 10.64 14.70
N ALA A 25 23.02 9.42 14.84
CA ALA A 25 23.46 8.88 16.14
C ALA A 25 24.63 9.67 16.75
N GLU A 26 25.59 10.10 15.92
CA GLU A 26 26.74 10.88 16.35
C GLU A 26 26.32 12.29 16.80
N ALA A 27 25.39 12.93 16.08
CA ALA A 27 24.80 14.20 16.46
C ALA A 27 24.07 14.12 17.80
N VAL A 28 23.29 13.06 18.05
CA VAL A 28 22.60 12.82 19.33
C VAL A 28 23.62 12.64 20.46
N LEU A 29 24.61 11.77 20.28
CA LEU A 29 25.65 11.53 21.29
C LEU A 29 26.42 12.80 21.62
N HIS A 30 26.86 13.55 20.60
CA HIS A 30 27.59 14.80 20.81
C HIS A 30 26.75 15.85 21.53
N SER A 31 25.46 15.96 21.17
CA SER A 31 24.53 16.91 21.81
C SER A 31 24.30 16.57 23.29
N VAL A 32 24.06 15.29 23.60
CA VAL A 32 23.87 14.83 24.98
C VAL A 32 25.15 15.00 25.79
N ASN A 33 26.32 14.66 25.23
CA ASN A 33 27.60 14.85 25.90
C ASN A 33 27.91 16.33 26.18
N LYS A 34 27.52 17.24 25.26
CA LYS A 34 27.64 18.68 25.48
C LYS A 34 26.77 19.15 26.65
N VAL A 35 25.49 18.76 26.69
CA VAL A 35 24.58 19.08 27.81
C VAL A 35 25.13 18.53 29.13
N LEU A 36 25.63 17.30 29.15
CA LEU A 36 26.26 16.72 30.33
C LEU A 36 27.49 17.54 30.76
N SER A 37 28.35 17.97 29.82
CA SER A 37 29.53 18.78 30.15
C SER A 37 29.18 20.15 30.75
N GLU A 38 28.09 20.77 30.29
CA GLU A 38 27.63 22.09 30.77
C GLU A 38 26.95 22.01 32.13
N TYR A 39 26.18 20.95 32.40
CA TYR A 39 25.30 20.85 33.57
C TYR A 39 25.67 19.73 34.54
N HIS A 40 26.83 19.07 34.42
CA HIS A 40 27.23 17.95 35.30
C HIS A 40 27.26 18.27 36.80
N ASN A 41 27.43 19.54 37.18
CA ASN A 41 27.42 19.98 38.59
C ASN A 41 26.02 20.32 39.11
N ASP A 42 25.01 20.35 38.24
CA ASP A 42 23.63 20.61 38.62
C ASP A 42 22.99 19.35 39.22
N ARG A 43 22.69 19.40 40.52
CA ARG A 43 22.07 18.29 41.27
C ARG A 43 20.62 18.00 40.85
N SER A 44 20.01 18.86 40.04
CA SER A 44 18.65 18.67 39.50
C SER A 44 18.61 17.99 38.14
N LEU A 45 19.77 17.81 37.48
CA LEU A 45 19.84 17.16 36.18
C LEU A 45 19.51 15.66 36.29
N ALA A 46 18.53 15.22 35.51
CA ALA A 46 18.17 13.81 35.37
C ALA A 46 18.00 13.44 33.89
N MET A 47 18.44 12.24 33.52
CA MET A 47 18.28 11.68 32.18
C MET A 47 17.46 10.40 32.25
N LEU A 48 16.41 10.30 31.43
CA LEU A 48 15.60 9.11 31.28
C LEU A 48 15.79 8.52 29.88
N ILE A 49 16.19 7.25 29.81
CA ILE A 49 16.24 6.49 28.56
C ILE A 49 14.95 5.67 28.47
N VAL A 50 14.17 5.91 27.43
CA VAL A 50 12.90 5.21 27.17
C VAL A 50 13.08 4.30 25.96
N ASP A 51 12.63 3.06 26.09
CA ASP A 51 12.48 2.13 24.97
C ASP A 51 11.08 1.51 25.02
N PHE A 52 10.55 1.18 23.85
CA PHE A 52 9.25 0.54 23.72
C PHE A 52 9.41 -0.94 23.40
N SER A 53 8.92 -1.80 24.29
CA SER A 53 8.89 -3.23 24.02
C SER A 53 7.98 -3.55 22.83
N ASN A 54 8.51 -4.28 21.85
CA ASN A 54 7.74 -4.88 20.77
C ASN A 54 6.93 -3.90 19.88
N VAL A 55 7.41 -2.66 19.73
CA VAL A 55 6.66 -1.59 19.02
C VAL A 55 6.22 -2.01 17.61
N PHE A 56 7.07 -2.67 16.84
CA PHE A 56 6.73 -3.06 15.46
C PHE A 56 5.55 -4.02 15.36
N ASN A 57 5.26 -4.78 16.41
CA ASN A 57 4.15 -5.73 16.44
C ASN A 57 2.91 -5.17 17.16
N LEU A 58 3.12 -4.26 18.13
CA LEU A 58 2.04 -3.69 18.95
C LEU A 58 1.44 -2.40 18.36
N VAL A 59 2.15 -1.70 17.48
CA VAL A 59 1.62 -0.50 16.82
C VAL A 59 0.32 -0.85 16.09
N ASP A 60 -0.69 -0.02 16.31
CA ASP A 60 -1.99 -0.24 15.69
C ASP A 60 -1.90 -0.07 14.17
N ARG A 61 -2.25 -1.15 13.46
CA ARG A 61 -2.17 -1.22 12.00
C ARG A 61 -3.17 -0.28 11.32
N SER A 62 -4.29 0.03 11.97
CA SER A 62 -5.28 1.00 11.47
C SER A 62 -4.66 2.39 11.41
N THR A 63 -4.04 2.83 12.51
CA THR A 63 -3.32 4.11 12.58
C THR A 63 -2.21 4.19 11.55
N LEU A 64 -1.40 3.12 11.37
CA LEU A 64 -0.35 3.11 10.33
C LEU A 64 -0.92 3.23 8.91
N LEU A 65 -1.98 2.50 8.59
CA LEU A 65 -2.60 2.56 7.26
C LEU A 65 -3.25 3.90 6.98
N HIS A 66 -3.84 4.53 8.00
CA HIS A 66 -4.38 5.89 7.92
C HIS A 66 -3.28 6.89 7.60
N GLU A 67 -2.19 6.88 8.36
CA GLU A 67 -1.04 7.77 8.16
C GLU A 67 -0.45 7.61 6.76
N VAL A 68 -0.27 6.35 6.30
CA VAL A 68 0.22 6.08 4.95
C VAL A 68 -0.73 6.64 3.88
N LEU A 69 -2.03 6.50 4.06
CA LEU A 69 -3.02 7.05 3.13
C LEU A 69 -2.93 8.58 3.07
N ASP A 70 -2.76 9.23 4.21
CA ASP A 70 -2.66 10.68 4.29
C ASP A 70 -1.37 11.21 3.66
N ILE A 71 -0.24 10.53 3.87
CA ILE A 71 1.01 10.84 3.15
C ILE A 71 0.80 10.74 1.64
N ILE A 72 0.10 9.70 1.16
CA ILE A 72 -0.18 9.55 -0.28
C ILE A 72 -1.08 10.69 -0.79
N LYS A 73 -2.09 11.11 -0.02
CA LYS A 73 -2.97 12.23 -0.40
C LYS A 73 -2.23 13.56 -0.43
N VAL A 74 -1.37 13.82 0.56
CA VAL A 74 -0.70 15.10 0.76
C VAL A 74 0.51 15.22 -0.16
N SER A 75 1.40 14.23 -0.18
CA SER A 75 2.64 14.25 -0.98
C SER A 75 2.42 13.83 -2.43
N GLY A 76 1.43 12.97 -2.70
CA GLY A 76 1.16 12.45 -4.05
C GLY A 76 1.03 13.53 -5.13
N PRO A 77 0.22 14.59 -4.93
CA PRO A 77 0.06 15.66 -5.91
C PRO A 77 1.37 16.35 -6.30
N GLY A 78 2.32 16.49 -5.37
CA GLY A 78 3.66 17.05 -5.65
C GLY A 78 4.46 16.23 -6.66
N PHE A 79 4.14 14.94 -6.81
CA PHE A 79 4.72 14.03 -7.81
C PHE A 79 3.84 13.84 -9.05
N GLY A 80 2.72 14.57 -9.17
CA GLY A 80 1.71 14.33 -10.21
C GLY A 80 0.91 13.04 -10.00
N LEU A 81 0.89 12.50 -8.78
CA LEU A 81 0.13 11.31 -8.40
C LEU A 81 -1.16 11.73 -7.69
N GLU A 82 -2.30 11.54 -8.34
CA GLU A 82 -3.61 11.79 -7.74
C GLU A 82 -4.22 10.48 -7.22
N LEU A 83 -4.58 10.45 -5.94
CA LEU A 83 -5.19 9.29 -5.33
C LEU A 83 -6.64 9.10 -5.82
N ASN A 84 -6.90 8.02 -6.55
CA ASN A 84 -8.26 7.66 -6.95
C ASN A 84 -8.99 6.86 -5.87
N ILE A 85 -9.67 7.56 -4.96
CA ILE A 85 -10.38 6.98 -3.81
C ILE A 85 -11.36 5.88 -4.24
N LYS A 86 -12.09 6.09 -5.36
CA LYS A 86 -13.09 5.14 -5.88
C LYS A 86 -12.47 3.81 -6.34
N LYS A 87 -11.19 3.81 -6.74
CA LYS A 87 -10.44 2.60 -7.14
C LYS A 87 -9.62 2.01 -5.99
N THR A 88 -9.37 2.78 -4.94
CA THR A 88 -8.64 2.35 -3.75
C THR A 88 -9.47 1.36 -2.95
N LYS A 89 -8.80 0.32 -2.42
CA LYS A 89 -9.44 -0.71 -1.61
C LYS A 89 -8.60 -1.04 -0.40
N ILE A 90 -9.24 -1.22 0.74
CA ILE A 90 -8.61 -1.74 1.97
C ILE A 90 -9.10 -3.16 2.15
N PHE A 91 -8.20 -4.13 1.91
CA PHE A 91 -8.47 -5.53 2.14
C PHE A 91 -7.81 -5.97 3.45
N TRP A 92 -8.61 -6.23 4.48
CA TRP A 92 -8.13 -6.66 5.79
C TRP A 92 -8.88 -7.94 6.22
N PRO A 93 -8.32 -9.13 5.96
CA PRO A 93 -9.05 -10.40 6.10
C PRO A 93 -9.46 -10.75 7.53
N LEU A 94 -8.65 -10.35 8.51
CA LEU A 94 -8.86 -10.62 9.95
C LEU A 94 -9.24 -9.34 10.70
N CYS A 95 -9.97 -8.43 10.05
CA CYS A 95 -10.38 -7.19 10.69
C CYS A 95 -11.55 -7.47 11.64
N ASN A 96 -11.33 -7.32 12.95
CA ASN A 96 -12.43 -7.18 13.89
C ASN A 96 -12.95 -5.75 13.68
N GLY A 97 -14.19 -5.58 13.20
CA GLY A 97 -14.74 -4.32 12.65
C GLY A 97 -14.46 -3.01 13.41
N MET A 98 -14.09 -3.09 14.69
CA MET A 98 -13.53 -2.00 15.51
C MET A 98 -12.32 -1.27 14.87
N LYS A 99 -11.54 -1.90 14.00
CA LYS A 99 -10.34 -1.30 13.36
C LYS A 99 -10.62 -0.49 12.09
N LEU A 100 -11.88 -0.45 11.65
CA LEU A 100 -12.33 0.34 10.50
C LEU A 100 -13.45 1.28 10.94
N HIS A 101 -13.22 2.05 12.02
CA HIS A 101 -14.14 3.11 12.43
C HIS A 101 -14.43 4.05 11.24
N GLU A 102 -15.67 4.53 11.12
CA GLU A 102 -16.13 5.28 9.94
C GLU A 102 -15.30 6.55 9.67
N ASP A 103 -14.71 7.12 10.73
CA ASP A 103 -13.89 8.33 10.63
C ASP A 103 -12.44 8.09 10.20
N LEU A 104 -11.93 6.86 10.31
CA LEU A 104 -10.51 6.58 10.07
C LEU A 104 -10.18 6.40 8.58
N PHE A 105 -11.16 6.13 7.72
CA PHE A 105 -10.91 6.04 6.28
C PHE A 105 -12.12 6.60 5.52
N PRO A 106 -11.91 7.34 4.42
CA PRO A 106 -13.02 7.85 3.61
C PRO A 106 -14.03 6.76 3.27
N VAL A 107 -15.31 7.09 3.37
CA VAL A 107 -16.43 6.16 3.13
C VAL A 107 -16.36 5.58 1.71
N ASP A 108 -15.89 6.36 0.75
CA ASP A 108 -15.73 5.97 -0.66
C ASP A 108 -14.69 4.87 -0.92
N ILE A 109 -13.79 4.59 0.05
CA ILE A 109 -12.80 3.51 -0.10
C ILE A 109 -13.51 2.16 0.06
N GLN A 110 -13.33 1.30 -0.95
CA GLN A 110 -13.96 -0.02 -0.94
C GLN A 110 -13.30 -0.93 0.10
N ARG A 111 -14.11 -1.62 0.90
CA ARG A 111 -13.65 -2.55 1.95
C ARG A 111 -14.13 -3.98 1.64
N PRO A 112 -13.53 -4.66 0.63
CA PRO A 112 -13.94 -6.02 0.29
C PRO A 112 -13.64 -7.00 1.44
N SER A 113 -14.55 -7.94 1.69
CA SER A 113 -14.41 -8.95 2.75
C SER A 113 -13.90 -10.31 2.25
N SER A 114 -14.24 -10.69 1.01
CA SER A 114 -13.93 -12.02 0.45
C SER A 114 -12.59 -12.10 -0.29
N GLY A 115 -12.18 -11.01 -0.95
CA GLY A 115 -10.92 -10.93 -1.69
C GLY A 115 -10.78 -9.65 -2.50
N VAL A 116 -9.58 -9.43 -3.04
CA VAL A 116 -9.26 -8.29 -3.90
C VAL A 116 -8.54 -8.73 -5.17
N LYS A 117 -8.83 -8.04 -6.28
CA LYS A 117 -8.09 -8.22 -7.54
C LYS A 117 -6.84 -7.33 -7.50
N LEU A 118 -5.66 -7.93 -7.46
CA LEU A 118 -4.37 -7.23 -7.45
C LEU A 118 -3.61 -7.54 -8.74
N LEU A 119 -3.23 -6.51 -9.50
CA LEU A 119 -2.47 -6.66 -10.76
C LEU A 119 -3.07 -7.66 -11.76
N ARG A 120 -4.40 -7.83 -11.79
CA ARG A 120 -5.11 -8.88 -12.55
C ARG A 120 -5.05 -10.29 -11.96
N GLY A 121 -4.31 -10.55 -10.89
CA GLY A 121 -4.42 -11.73 -10.05
C GLY A 121 -5.52 -11.60 -8.98
N ALA A 122 -5.80 -12.70 -8.27
CA ALA A 122 -6.73 -12.74 -7.14
C ALA A 122 -5.96 -12.91 -5.83
N VAL A 123 -6.24 -12.06 -4.84
CA VAL A 123 -5.76 -12.21 -3.46
C VAL A 123 -6.98 -12.50 -2.61
N LYS A 124 -7.06 -13.69 -1.99
CA LYS A 124 -8.31 -14.17 -1.37
C LYS A 124 -8.11 -14.78 0.01
N ARG A 125 -9.23 -14.80 0.75
CA ARG A 125 -9.48 -15.73 1.87
C ARG A 125 -10.45 -16.86 1.46
N ASP A 126 -11.36 -16.60 0.51
CA ASP A 126 -12.46 -17.50 0.13
C ASP A 126 -12.28 -18.11 -1.27
N ILE A 127 -12.45 -19.42 -1.39
CA ILE A 127 -12.40 -20.18 -2.65
C ILE A 127 -13.46 -19.70 -3.65
N ASN A 128 -14.65 -19.34 -3.17
CA ASN A 128 -15.76 -18.88 -4.01
C ASN A 128 -15.41 -17.59 -4.76
N PHE A 129 -14.62 -16.71 -4.14
CA PHE A 129 -14.16 -15.48 -4.78
C PHE A 129 -13.29 -15.77 -6.02
N ILE A 130 -12.38 -16.75 -5.94
CA ILE A 130 -11.58 -17.15 -7.12
C ILE A 130 -12.45 -17.82 -8.16
N SER A 131 -13.33 -18.74 -7.75
CA SER A 131 -14.21 -19.42 -8.72
C SER A 131 -15.05 -18.40 -9.49
N GLY A 132 -15.68 -17.45 -8.81
CA GLY A 132 -16.43 -16.37 -9.46
C GLY A 132 -15.56 -15.49 -10.37
N LEU A 133 -14.34 -15.16 -9.95
CA LEU A 133 -13.42 -14.36 -10.77
C LEU A 133 -12.93 -15.12 -12.01
N ALA A 134 -12.67 -16.41 -11.88
CA ALA A 134 -12.27 -17.30 -12.97
C ALA A 134 -13.41 -17.47 -13.97
N MET A 135 -14.60 -17.81 -13.49
CA MET A 135 -15.80 -17.97 -14.32
C MET A 135 -16.15 -16.68 -15.07
N ARG A 136 -16.08 -15.52 -14.41
CA ARG A 136 -16.31 -14.23 -15.09
C ARG A 136 -15.30 -13.96 -16.21
N ARG A 137 -14.06 -14.45 -16.11
CA ARG A 137 -13.06 -14.29 -17.18
C ARG A 137 -13.25 -15.26 -18.32
N VAL A 138 -13.64 -16.49 -18.02
CA VAL A 138 -14.04 -17.47 -19.04
C VAL A 138 -15.21 -16.89 -19.83
N ALA A 139 -16.26 -16.41 -19.15
CA ALA A 139 -17.41 -15.76 -19.77
C ALA A 139 -16.99 -14.60 -20.67
N ASN A 140 -16.21 -13.64 -20.17
CA ASN A 140 -15.73 -12.51 -20.97
C ASN A 140 -14.88 -12.95 -22.19
N THR A 141 -14.16 -14.07 -22.09
CA THR A 141 -13.36 -14.60 -23.22
C THR A 141 -14.27 -15.23 -24.27
N ILE A 142 -15.30 -15.97 -23.84
CA ILE A 142 -16.32 -16.55 -24.72
C ILE A 142 -17.09 -15.43 -25.44
N ASP A 143 -17.51 -14.38 -24.71
CA ASP A 143 -18.20 -13.23 -25.29
C ASP A 143 -17.32 -12.49 -26.31
N LEU A 144 -16.00 -12.40 -26.07
CA LEU A 144 -15.07 -11.84 -27.04
C LEU A 144 -14.95 -12.72 -28.30
N MET A 145 -14.88 -14.03 -28.12
CA MET A 145 -14.80 -14.99 -29.23
C MET A 145 -16.08 -15.01 -30.07
N SER A 146 -17.25 -14.79 -29.46
CA SER A 146 -18.53 -14.74 -30.19
C SER A 146 -18.68 -13.50 -31.07
N LEU A 147 -17.89 -12.45 -30.84
CA LEU A 147 -17.84 -11.24 -31.66
C LEU A 147 -16.92 -11.38 -32.89
N LEU A 148 -16.06 -12.41 -32.96
CA LEU A 148 -15.14 -12.60 -34.09
C LEU A 148 -15.83 -12.59 -35.46
N PRO A 149 -17.00 -13.24 -35.66
CA PRO A 149 -17.68 -13.24 -36.95
C PRO A 149 -18.10 -11.85 -37.44
N GLN A 150 -18.12 -10.84 -36.57
CA GLN A 150 -18.45 -9.44 -36.93
C GLN A 150 -17.28 -8.74 -37.66
N LEU A 151 -16.08 -9.32 -37.66
CA LEU A 151 -14.95 -8.79 -38.42
C LEU A 151 -15.12 -8.99 -39.93
N HIS A 152 -15.99 -9.92 -40.35
CA HIS A 152 -16.28 -10.24 -41.74
C HIS A 152 -15.02 -10.52 -42.60
N ASP A 153 -13.92 -10.94 -41.97
CA ASP A 153 -12.65 -11.30 -42.62
C ASP A 153 -11.98 -12.47 -41.88
N SER A 154 -11.94 -13.61 -42.55
CA SER A 154 -11.41 -14.87 -41.98
C SER A 154 -9.93 -14.78 -41.63
N LYS A 155 -9.13 -13.96 -42.32
CA LYS A 155 -7.72 -13.74 -42.00
C LYS A 155 -7.55 -12.99 -40.68
N SER A 156 -8.33 -11.92 -40.48
CA SER A 156 -8.33 -11.12 -39.25
C SER A 156 -8.88 -11.89 -38.04
N GLU A 157 -9.89 -12.74 -38.24
CA GLU A 157 -10.41 -13.65 -37.22
C GLU A 157 -9.35 -14.65 -36.75
N LEU A 158 -8.70 -15.35 -37.69
CA LEU A 158 -7.62 -16.30 -37.39
C LEU A 158 -6.41 -15.64 -36.72
N LEU A 159 -6.04 -14.44 -37.17
CA LEU A 159 -4.93 -13.68 -36.58
C LEU A 159 -5.24 -13.25 -35.14
N SER A 160 -6.48 -12.86 -34.86
CA SER A 160 -6.95 -12.50 -33.52
C SER A 160 -6.93 -13.69 -32.57
N LEU A 161 -7.40 -14.85 -33.02
CA LEU A 161 -7.34 -16.10 -32.25
C LEU A 161 -5.89 -16.51 -31.96
N ARG A 162 -5.01 -16.46 -32.97
CA ARG A 162 -3.58 -16.77 -32.83
C ARG A 162 -2.84 -15.82 -31.90
N SER A 163 -3.32 -14.57 -31.78
CA SER A 163 -2.75 -13.56 -30.89
C SER A 163 -3.21 -13.71 -29.42
N CYS A 164 -3.75 -14.89 -29.05
CA CYS A 164 -4.23 -15.21 -27.70
C CYS A 164 -5.35 -14.28 -27.20
N MET A 165 -6.29 -13.89 -28.08
CA MET A 165 -7.43 -13.04 -27.74
C MET A 165 -8.14 -13.55 -26.47
N GLY A 166 -8.07 -12.74 -25.39
CA GLY A 166 -8.63 -13.08 -24.08
C GLY A 166 -7.88 -14.16 -23.29
N ILE A 167 -7.30 -15.16 -23.96
CA ILE A 167 -6.59 -16.30 -23.36
C ILE A 167 -5.39 -15.86 -22.50
N ALA A 168 -4.59 -14.90 -22.97
CA ALA A 168 -3.46 -14.40 -22.18
C ALA A 168 -3.92 -13.71 -20.87
N LYS A 169 -5.07 -13.02 -20.91
CA LYS A 169 -5.69 -12.39 -19.72
C LYS A 169 -6.30 -13.43 -18.79
N LEU A 170 -6.82 -14.52 -19.33
CA LEU A 170 -7.33 -15.65 -18.56
C LEU A 170 -6.20 -16.32 -17.79
N PHE A 171 -5.16 -16.79 -18.48
CA PHE A 171 -4.02 -17.47 -17.86
C PHE A 171 -3.30 -16.61 -16.83
N PHE A 172 -3.05 -15.34 -17.15
CA PHE A 172 -2.26 -14.48 -16.27
C PHE A 172 -2.85 -14.39 -14.86
N GLY A 173 -4.16 -14.30 -14.72
CA GLY A 173 -4.74 -14.21 -13.38
C GLY A 173 -5.41 -15.48 -12.87
N LEU A 174 -5.15 -16.63 -13.50
CA LEU A 174 -5.34 -17.94 -12.88
C LEU A 174 -4.08 -18.40 -12.11
N ARG A 175 -2.94 -17.70 -12.27
CA ARG A 175 -1.81 -17.77 -11.34
C ARG A 175 -2.20 -17.26 -9.95
#